data_AF-A0A2E9M2P9-F1
#
_entry.id   AF-A0A2E9M2P9-F1
#
_cell.length_a   1.000
_cell.length_b   1.000
_cell.length_c   1.000
_cell.angle_alpha   90.00
_cell.angle_beta   90.00
_cell.angle_gamma   90.00
#
_symmetry.space_group_name_H-M   'P 1'
#
loop_
_entity.id
_entity.type
_entity.pdbx_description
1 polymer ?
#
loop_
_entity_poly.entity_id
_entity_poly.type
_entity_poly.pdbx_seq_one_letter_code
_entity_poly.pdbx_strand_id
1 'polypeptide(L)'
;FGKRNKGKNRIELGAGPQEYLRHVAVSRLFLDNINHIQASWPTMGLGIAQMAFFAGADDAGSTMMEENVVSASGTEKTEANELELQKIISRAGFIPKKRNSEYKILPTNLISEDNISALIPIQN
;
A
#
# COMPACT_ATOMS: atom_id res chain seq x y z
N PHE A 1 -45.39 14.47 -10.73
CA PHE A 1 -44.70 14.80 -9.47
C PHE A 1 -44.17 13.53 -8.85
N GLY A 2 -42.89 13.50 -8.45
CA GLY A 2 -42.29 12.36 -7.76
C GLY A 2 -40.83 12.08 -8.15
N LYS A 3 -39.94 13.06 -7.99
CA LYS A 3 -38.49 12.79 -7.97
C LYS A 3 -38.23 11.85 -6.79
N ARG A 4 -37.87 10.59 -7.06
CA ARG A 4 -37.34 9.66 -6.04
C ARG A 4 -36.18 10.36 -5.34
N ASN A 5 -36.33 10.58 -4.04
CA ASN A 5 -35.26 11.08 -3.18
C ASN A 5 -34.03 10.17 -3.32
N LYS A 6 -32.97 10.67 -3.97
CA LYS A 6 -31.61 10.13 -3.86
C LYS A 6 -31.02 10.58 -2.52
N GLY A 7 -31.58 10.08 -1.42
CA GLY A 7 -31.03 10.35 -0.09
C GLY A 7 -29.64 9.72 0.02
N LYS A 8 -28.61 10.54 0.27
CA LYS A 8 -27.23 10.11 0.56
C LYS A 8 -27.06 9.54 1.98
N ASN A 9 -28.06 8.86 2.51
CA ASN A 9 -27.96 8.20 3.83
C ASN A 9 -27.55 6.73 3.65
N ARG A 10 -26.43 6.48 2.94
CA ARG A 10 -25.70 5.23 3.11
C ARG A 10 -24.67 5.51 4.19
N ILE A 11 -24.73 4.77 5.29
CA ILE A 11 -23.58 4.68 6.20
C ILE A 11 -22.47 4.07 5.36
N GLU A 12 -21.46 4.86 5.00
CA GLU A 12 -20.26 4.36 4.35
C GLU A 12 -19.49 3.60 5.43
N LEU A 13 -19.49 2.27 5.35
CA LEU A 13 -18.80 1.40 6.29
C LEU A 13 -17.36 1.22 5.81
N GLY A 14 -16.41 1.34 6.74
CA GLY A 14 -14.97 1.17 6.47
C GLY A 14 -14.22 2.50 6.37
N ALA A 15 -12.93 2.47 6.70
CA ALA A 15 -12.06 3.63 6.59
C ALA A 15 -11.80 3.95 5.11
N GLY A 16 -12.07 5.20 4.71
CA GLY A 16 -11.64 5.70 3.41
C GLY A 16 -10.11 5.86 3.34
N PRO A 17 -9.52 6.05 2.15
CA PRO A 17 -8.07 6.15 2.00
C PRO A 17 -7.42 7.26 2.85
N GLN A 18 -8.09 8.40 2.99
CA GLN A 18 -7.61 9.53 3.80
C GLN A 18 -7.56 9.20 5.29
N GLU A 19 -8.59 8.49 5.78
CA GLU A 19 -8.65 8.06 7.16
C GLU A 19 -7.62 6.98 7.44
N TYR A 20 -7.46 6.01 6.53
CA TYR A 20 -6.42 4.99 6.60
C TYR A 20 -5.02 5.61 6.69
N LEU A 21 -4.66 6.52 5.77
CA LEU A 21 -3.35 7.18 5.78
C LEU A 21 -3.12 7.99 7.06
N ARG A 22 -4.16 8.66 7.57
CA ARG A 22 -4.09 9.35 8.87
C ARG A 22 -3.77 8.36 10.00
N HIS A 23 -4.42 7.19 10.01
CA HIS A 23 -4.16 6.17 11.03
C HIS A 23 -2.75 5.58 10.93
N VAL A 24 -2.18 5.42 9.73
CA VAL A 24 -0.78 5.02 9.55
C VAL A 24 0.16 6.07 10.16
N ALA A 25 -0.06 7.36 9.87
CA ALA A 25 0.72 8.47 10.43
C ALA A 25 0.61 8.56 11.95
N VAL A 26 -0.60 8.47 12.49
CA VAL A 26 -0.81 8.46 13.95
C VAL A 26 -0.12 7.26 14.58
N SER A 27 -0.25 6.07 13.99
CA SER A 27 0.43 4.86 14.47
C SER A 27 1.95 5.03 14.50
N ARG A 28 2.54 5.62 13.45
CA ARG A 28 4.00 5.87 13.42
C ARG A 28 4.46 6.81 14.53
N LEU A 29 3.66 7.82 14.85
CA LEU A 29 4.00 8.78 15.91
C LEU A 29 3.75 8.23 17.31
N PHE A 30 2.77 7.35 17.47
CA PHE A 30 2.30 6.90 18.78
C PHE A 30 2.95 5.58 19.23
N LEU A 31 3.19 4.64 18.31
CA LEU A 31 3.73 3.31 18.61
C LEU A 31 5.26 3.32 18.54
N ASP A 32 5.89 3.94 19.54
CA ASP A 32 7.35 4.05 19.64
C ASP A 32 8.09 2.70 19.80
N ASN A 33 7.36 1.64 20.13
CA ASN A 33 7.85 0.29 20.35
C ASN A 33 7.57 -0.68 19.19
N ILE A 34 6.94 -0.20 18.10
CA ILE A 34 6.70 -0.98 16.89
C ILE A 34 7.61 -0.49 15.77
N ASN A 35 8.62 -1.29 15.43
CA ASN A 35 9.63 -0.92 14.45
C ASN A 35 9.04 -0.72 13.05
N HIS A 36 8.13 -1.61 12.64
CA HIS A 36 7.66 -1.71 11.25
C HIS A 36 6.15 -1.53 11.15
N ILE A 37 5.72 -0.71 10.18
CA ILE A 37 4.31 -0.53 9.83
C ILE A 37 4.11 -0.93 8.38
N GLN A 38 3.21 -1.89 8.17
CA GLN A 38 2.89 -2.43 6.85
C GLN A 38 1.83 -1.58 6.14
N ALA A 39 2.08 -1.26 4.87
CA ALA A 39 1.10 -0.72 3.94
C ALA A 39 0.11 -1.82 3.51
N SER A 40 -1.19 -1.57 3.66
CA SER A 40 -2.24 -2.56 3.38
C SER A 40 -2.68 -2.51 1.91
N TRP A 41 -1.79 -2.90 1.00
CA TRP A 41 -2.10 -2.90 -0.43
C TRP A 41 -3.23 -3.87 -0.84
N PRO A 42 -3.46 -5.05 -0.20
CA PRO A 42 -4.55 -5.94 -0.62
C PRO A 42 -5.94 -5.33 -0.42
N THR A 43 -6.10 -4.51 0.63
CA THR A 43 -7.38 -3.88 0.97
C THR A 43 -7.50 -2.46 0.40
N MET A 44 -6.41 -1.69 0.42
CA MET A 44 -6.42 -0.27 0.02
C MET A 44 -6.00 -0.04 -1.44
N GLY A 45 -5.41 -1.04 -2.09
CA GLY A 45 -4.82 -0.94 -3.41
C GLY A 45 -3.39 -0.38 -3.40
N LEU A 46 -2.63 -0.72 -4.45
CA LEU A 46 -1.22 -0.35 -4.61
C LEU A 46 -0.99 1.17 -4.61
N GLY A 47 -1.91 1.96 -5.16
CA GLY A 47 -1.80 3.42 -5.17
C GLY A 47 -1.87 4.03 -3.77
N ILE A 48 -2.75 3.52 -2.91
CA ILE A 48 -2.83 4.00 -1.52
C ILE A 48 -1.66 3.46 -0.69
N ALA A 49 -1.21 2.24 -0.95
CA ALA A 49 0.00 1.70 -0.32
C ALA A 49 1.25 2.53 -0.65
N GLN A 50 1.39 2.99 -1.90
CA GLN A 50 2.46 3.92 -2.30
C GLN A 50 2.41 5.21 -1.46
N MET A 51 1.22 5.76 -1.20
CA MET A 51 1.05 6.95 -0.35
C MET A 51 1.33 6.67 1.13
N ALA A 52 1.11 5.43 1.60
CA ALA A 52 1.33 5.05 3.00
C ALA A 52 2.81 5.15 3.42
N PHE A 53 3.76 5.04 2.48
CA PHE A 53 5.18 5.25 2.78
C PHE A 53 5.46 6.66 3.30
N PHE A 54 4.80 7.67 2.71
CA PHE A 54 4.87 9.06 3.19
C PHE A 54 4.16 9.27 4.53
N ALA A 55 3.20 8.40 4.87
CA ALA A 55 2.54 8.39 6.16
C ALA A 55 3.33 7.61 7.23
N GLY A 56 4.51 7.07 6.90
CA GLY A 56 5.38 6.37 7.85
C GLY A 56 5.28 4.85 7.82
N ALA A 57 4.60 4.24 6.84
CA ALA A 57 4.80 2.81 6.57
C ALA A 57 6.22 2.59 6.01
N ASP A 58 6.88 1.49 6.39
CA ASP A 58 8.18 1.09 5.84
C ASP A 58 8.16 -0.31 5.21
N ASP A 59 7.03 -1.01 5.33
CA ASP A 59 6.87 -2.37 4.85
C ASP A 59 5.75 -2.44 3.81
N ALA A 60 6.10 -2.86 2.60
CA ALA A 60 5.13 -3.04 1.50
C ALA A 60 4.33 -4.35 1.62
N GLY A 61 4.62 -5.18 2.62
CA GLY A 61 3.99 -6.49 2.80
C GLY A 61 4.55 -7.56 1.86
N SER A 62 3.86 -8.70 1.81
CA SER A 62 4.25 -9.86 1.00
C SER A 62 3.71 -9.78 -0.43
N THR A 63 4.35 -10.52 -1.33
CA THR A 63 3.81 -10.76 -2.68
C THR A 63 2.62 -11.71 -2.64
N MET A 64 1.65 -11.51 -3.52
CA MET A 64 0.53 -12.42 -3.74
C MET A 64 0.39 -12.67 -5.24
N MET A 65 0.48 -13.94 -5.65
CA MET A 65 0.51 -14.34 -7.06
C MET A 65 -0.86 -14.80 -7.59
N GLU A 66 -1.76 -15.23 -6.71
CA GLU A 66 -3.15 -15.60 -7.02
C GLU A 66 -3.94 -15.53 -5.71
N GLU A 67 -5.15 -14.98 -5.76
CA GLU A 67 -6.04 -14.96 -4.61
C GLU A 67 -7.39 -15.57 -4.99
N ASN A 68 -7.54 -16.87 -4.74
CA ASN A 68 -8.83 -17.56 -4.90
C ASN A 68 -9.81 -17.29 -3.75
N VAL A 69 -9.51 -16.40 -2.79
CA VAL A 69 -10.22 -16.31 -1.49
C VAL A 69 -10.82 -14.93 -1.15
N VAL A 70 -10.44 -13.83 -1.83
CA VAL A 70 -10.98 -12.48 -1.50
C VAL A 70 -11.81 -11.85 -2.63
N SER A 71 -12.39 -12.69 -3.47
CA SER A 71 -13.47 -12.31 -4.38
C SER A 71 -14.75 -11.85 -3.66
N ALA A 72 -14.83 -11.99 -2.32
CA ALA A 72 -15.95 -11.51 -1.50
C ALA A 72 -15.94 -9.99 -1.22
N SER A 73 -14.83 -9.28 -1.48
CA SER A 73 -14.63 -7.88 -1.07
C SER A 73 -14.86 -6.84 -2.18
N GLY A 74 -15.12 -7.29 -3.42
CA GLY A 74 -15.39 -6.39 -4.56
C GLY A 74 -14.16 -5.66 -5.13
N THR A 75 -12.96 -6.19 -4.93
CA THR A 75 -11.69 -5.62 -5.44
C THR A 75 -11.28 -6.32 -6.74
N GLU A 76 -11.00 -5.56 -7.81
CA GLU A 76 -10.82 -6.12 -9.17
C GLU A 76 -9.41 -6.69 -9.46
N LYS A 77 -8.44 -6.51 -8.54
CA LYS A 77 -7.09 -7.08 -8.65
C LYS A 77 -6.42 -7.15 -7.27
N THR A 78 -6.22 -8.36 -6.73
CA THR A 78 -5.49 -8.59 -5.46
C THR A 78 -4.17 -9.33 -5.66
N GLU A 79 -3.51 -9.12 -6.80
CA GLU A 79 -2.17 -9.66 -7.06
C GLU A 79 -1.13 -8.53 -7.01
N ALA A 80 -0.02 -8.83 -6.37
CA ALA A 80 1.18 -8.00 -6.38
C ALA A 80 2.40 -8.91 -6.34
N ASN A 81 3.14 -8.98 -7.44
CA ASN A 81 4.41 -9.70 -7.48
C ASN A 81 5.57 -8.82 -6.97
N GLU A 82 6.77 -9.39 -6.87
CA GLU A 82 7.95 -8.66 -6.38
C GLU A 82 8.25 -7.41 -7.23
N LEU A 83 8.06 -7.48 -8.54
CA LEU A 83 8.26 -6.36 -9.47
C LEU A 83 7.28 -5.21 -9.21
N GLU A 84 6.00 -5.50 -8.95
CA GLU A 84 4.99 -4.49 -8.65
C GLU A 84 5.26 -3.80 -7.30
N LEU A 85 5.65 -4.56 -6.27
CA LEU A 85 6.02 -3.98 -4.97
C LEU A 85 7.27 -3.11 -5.09
N GLN A 86 8.30 -3.55 -5.81
CA GLN A 86 9.48 -2.72 -6.07
C GLN A 86 9.12 -1.43 -6.82
N LYS A 87 8.23 -1.51 -7.82
CA LYS A 87 7.77 -0.32 -8.57
C LYS A 87 7.09 0.70 -7.68
N ILE A 88 6.19 0.32 -6.78
CA ILE A 88 5.51 1.30 -5.91
C ILE A 88 6.48 1.95 -4.92
N ILE A 89 7.42 1.19 -4.36
CA ILE A 89 8.43 1.72 -3.42
C ILE A 89 9.34 2.72 -4.16
N SER A 90 9.88 2.34 -5.31
CA SER A 90 10.75 3.21 -6.12
C SER A 90 10.02 4.45 -6.63
N ARG A 91 8.75 4.33 -7.06
CA ARG A 91 7.95 5.49 -7.50
C ARG A 91 7.62 6.47 -6.38
N ALA A 92 7.61 6.01 -5.13
CA ALA A 92 7.52 6.86 -3.95
C ALA A 92 8.89 7.48 -3.57
N GLY A 93 9.98 7.19 -4.28
CA GLY A 93 11.31 7.72 -4.00
C GLY A 93 12.07 6.96 -2.91
N PHE A 94 11.60 5.78 -2.51
CA PHE A 94 12.26 4.92 -1.53
C PHE A 94 13.04 3.79 -2.23
N ILE A 95 13.93 3.12 -1.50
CA ILE A 95 14.76 2.03 -2.02
C ILE A 95 14.13 0.68 -1.61
N PRO A 96 13.68 -0.15 -2.57
CA PRO A 96 13.15 -1.47 -2.24
C PRO A 96 14.19 -2.37 -1.58
N LYS A 97 13.79 -3.06 -0.51
CA LYS A 97 14.57 -4.09 0.18
C LYS A 97 13.70 -5.31 0.44
N LYS A 98 14.16 -6.47 0.00
CA LYS A 98 13.55 -7.76 0.31
C LYS A 98 13.88 -8.14 1.75
N ARG A 99 12.89 -8.64 2.47
CA ARG A 99 13.03 -9.11 3.86
C ARG A 99 12.45 -10.51 4.02
N ASN A 100 12.89 -11.23 5.05
CA ASN A 100 12.19 -12.41 5.55
C ASN A 100 11.15 -12.04 6.64
N SER A 101 10.48 -13.04 7.21
CA SER A 101 9.47 -12.83 8.28
C SER A 101 10.06 -12.29 9.58
N GLU A 102 11.37 -12.43 9.80
CA GLU A 102 12.11 -11.86 10.93
C GLU A 102 12.65 -10.45 10.64
N TYR A 103 12.22 -9.84 9.53
CA TYR A 103 12.71 -8.54 9.04
C TYR A 103 14.22 -8.47 8.75
N LYS A 104 14.88 -9.62 8.55
CA LYS A 104 16.26 -9.67 8.07
C LYS A 104 16.29 -9.32 6.59
N ILE A 105 17.15 -8.37 6.22
CA ILE A 105 17.33 -7.92 4.84
C ILE A 105 18.01 -9.03 4.03
N LEU A 106 17.44 -9.33 2.87
CA LEU A 106 17.95 -10.29 1.90
C LEU A 106 18.56 -9.57 0.70
N PRO A 107 19.46 -10.22 -0.06
CA PRO A 107 19.88 -9.73 -1.37
C PRO A 107 18.67 -9.38 -2.23
N THR A 108 18.64 -8.15 -2.73
CA THR A 108 17.52 -7.61 -3.51
C THR A 108 18.02 -7.25 -4.89
N ASN A 109 17.49 -7.92 -5.91
CA ASN A 109 17.75 -7.57 -7.30
C ASN A 109 16.80 -6.43 -7.67
N LEU A 110 17.34 -5.21 -7.73
CA LEU A 110 16.58 -4.03 -8.08
C LEU A 110 16.16 -4.07 -9.55
N ILE A 111 14.96 -3.58 -9.82
CA ILE A 111 14.45 -3.39 -11.19
C ILE A 111 15.35 -2.41 -11.96
N SER A 112 15.59 -2.68 -13.25
CA SER A 112 16.33 -1.74 -14.09
C SER A 112 15.53 -0.46 -14.30
N GLU A 113 16.22 0.67 -14.47
CA GLU A 113 15.60 1.98 -14.72
C GLU A 113 14.68 1.94 -15.96
N ASP A 114 14.99 1.11 -16.97
CA ASP A 114 14.17 0.91 -18.17
C ASP A 114 12.75 0.40 -17.87
N ASN A 115 12.55 -0.26 -16.72
CA ASN A 115 11.25 -0.76 -16.28
C ASN A 115 10.43 0.27 -15.50
N ILE A 116 10.93 1.48 -15.32
CA ILE A 116 10.28 2.56 -14.59
C ILE A 116 9.82 3.62 -15.62
N SER A 117 8.52 3.91 -15.62
CA SER A 117 7.93 4.87 -16.57
C SER A 117 8.30 6.34 -16.32
N ALA A 118 9.00 6.63 -15.22
CA ALA A 118 9.40 7.97 -14.81
C ALA A 118 10.65 7.90 -13.92
N LEU A 119 11.37 9.01 -13.79
CA LEU A 119 12.50 9.11 -12.87
C LEU A 119 12.06 8.84 -11.42
N ILE A 120 12.92 8.17 -10.66
CA ILE A 120 12.73 7.96 -9.22
C ILE A 120 12.81 9.33 -8.52
N PRO A 121 11.78 9.73 -7.76
CA PRO A 121 11.84 10.96 -6.98
C PRO A 121 12.96 10.89 -5.93
N ILE A 122 13.73 11.97 -5.79
CA ILE A 122 14.72 12.08 -4.71
C ILE A 122 13.96 12.56 -3.46
N GLN A 123 14.05 11.80 -2.37
CA GLN A 123 13.59 12.25 -1.06
C GLN A 123 14.68 13.16 -0.47
N ASN A 124 14.35 14.44 -0.26
CA ASN A 124 15.23 15.44 0.37
C ASN A 124 14.97 15.53 1.87
#